data_AF-A0A9W9ERI7-F1
#
_entry.id   AF-A0A9W9ERI7-F1
#
_cell.length_a   1.000
_cell.length_b   1.000
_cell.length_c   1.000
_cell.angle_alpha   90.00
_cell.angle_beta   90.00
_cell.angle_gamma   90.00
#
_symmetry.space_group_name_H-M   'P 1'
#
loop_
_entity.id
_entity.type
_entity.pdbx_description
1 polymer ?
#
loop_
_entity_poly.entity_id
_entity_poly.type
_entity_poly.pdbx_seq_one_letter_code
_entity_poly.pdbx_strand_id
1 'polypeptide(L)'
;MKNNKIRQLLSEILSVVWAVSFAFMAWKAVCIATGATYPILVVTSESMAPAFHRGDLILLWNRVEKIHTGDIPVVWFSGNLLPMVHRAIKVTYEEQSDGLARQLILTKGDNNPLDDVMMSPPG
;
A
#
# COMPACT_ATOMS: atom_id res chain seq x y z
N MET A 1 39.63 -5.63 -36.62
CA MET A 1 39.11 -6.55 -35.57
C MET A 1 38.62 -5.87 -34.28
N LYS A 2 38.82 -4.56 -34.06
CA LYS A 2 38.43 -3.86 -32.81
C LYS A 2 36.92 -3.57 -32.68
N ASN A 3 36.20 -3.35 -33.79
CA ASN A 3 34.76 -3.02 -33.78
C ASN A 3 33.84 -4.18 -33.35
N ASN A 4 34.22 -5.43 -33.57
CA ASN A 4 33.34 -6.57 -33.28
C ASN A 4 33.21 -6.82 -31.77
N LYS A 5 34.30 -6.60 -31.01
CA LYS A 5 34.27 -6.69 -29.54
C LYS A 5 33.37 -5.64 -28.90
N ILE A 6 33.38 -4.41 -29.44
CA ILE A 6 32.51 -3.32 -28.97
C ILE A 6 31.04 -3.65 -29.25
N ARG A 7 30.72 -4.16 -30.44
CA ARG A 7 29.35 -4.58 -30.79
C ARG A 7 28.85 -5.73 -29.92
N GLN A 8 29.71 -6.71 -29.63
CA GLN A 8 29.40 -7.84 -28.75
C GLN A 8 29.12 -7.36 -27.31
N LEU A 9 30.00 -6.51 -26.77
CA LEU A 9 29.82 -5.92 -25.44
C LEU A 9 28.51 -5.10 -25.37
N LEU A 10 28.21 -4.30 -26.40
CA LEU A 10 26.96 -3.54 -26.49
C LEU A 10 25.72 -4.46 -26.52
N SER A 11 25.76 -5.57 -27.26
CA SER A 11 24.63 -6.52 -27.29
C SER A 11 24.42 -7.23 -25.94
N GLU A 12 25.49 -7.57 -25.24
CA GLU A 12 25.40 -8.17 -23.90
C GLU A 12 24.80 -7.18 -22.90
N ILE A 13 25.31 -5.94 -22.85
CA ILE A 13 24.76 -4.89 -21.99
C ILE A 13 23.30 -4.63 -22.32
N LEU A 14 22.96 -4.55 -23.60
CA LEU A 14 21.58 -4.31 -24.05
C LEU A 14 20.63 -5.42 -23.56
N SER A 15 21.05 -6.68 -23.61
CA SER A 15 20.23 -7.80 -23.13
C SER A 15 19.94 -7.71 -21.62
N VAL A 16 20.93 -7.31 -20.83
CA VAL A 16 20.78 -7.10 -19.38
C VAL A 16 19.87 -5.90 -19.10
N VAL A 17 20.07 -4.78 -19.79
CA VAL A 17 19.21 -3.59 -19.68
C VAL A 17 17.78 -3.92 -20.04
N TRP A 18 17.56 -4.72 -21.09
CA TRP A 18 16.23 -5.13 -21.51
C TRP A 18 15.53 -6.00 -20.45
N ALA A 19 16.25 -6.97 -19.87
CA ALA A 19 15.72 -7.81 -18.80
C ALA A 19 15.32 -6.99 -17.55
N VAL A 20 16.20 -6.08 -17.11
CA VAL A 20 15.91 -5.20 -15.97
C VAL A 20 14.74 -4.25 -16.27
N SER A 21 14.69 -3.68 -17.47
CA SER A 21 13.60 -2.80 -17.90
C SER A 21 12.26 -3.54 -17.94
N PHE A 22 12.25 -4.77 -18.46
CA PHE A 22 11.04 -5.61 -18.48
C PHE A 22 10.54 -5.91 -17.07
N ALA A 23 11.43 -6.31 -16.15
CA ALA A 23 11.06 -6.56 -14.76
C ALA A 23 10.49 -5.30 -14.08
N PHE A 24 11.12 -4.13 -14.31
CA PHE A 24 10.62 -2.86 -13.80
C PHE A 24 9.26 -2.47 -14.37
N MET A 25 9.06 -2.64 -15.68
CA MET A 25 7.79 -2.36 -16.35
C MET A 25 6.68 -3.29 -15.85
N ALA A 26 6.99 -4.58 -15.63
CA ALA A 26 6.05 -5.53 -15.04
C ALA A 26 5.64 -5.08 -13.62
N TRP A 27 6.60 -4.67 -12.77
CA TRP A 27 6.30 -4.14 -11.44
C TRP A 27 5.41 -2.90 -11.50
N LYS A 28 5.74 -1.94 -12.37
CA LYS A 28 4.93 -0.72 -12.57
C LYS A 28 3.53 -1.04 -13.11
N ALA A 29 3.40 -2.02 -13.99
CA ALA A 29 2.11 -2.48 -14.46
C ALA A 29 1.24 -3.00 -13.31
N VAL A 30 1.81 -3.76 -12.36
CA VAL A 30 1.09 -4.20 -11.15
C VAL A 30 0.66 -3.01 -10.29
N CYS A 31 1.56 -2.04 -10.02
CA CYS A 31 1.21 -0.83 -9.27
C CYS A 31 0.04 -0.06 -9.91
N ILE A 32 0.06 0.08 -11.24
CA ILE A 32 -1.01 0.75 -11.98
C ILE A 32 -2.29 -0.07 -11.90
N ALA A 33 -2.23 -1.39 -12.10
CA ALA A 33 -3.39 -2.27 -12.07
C ALA A 33 -4.13 -2.19 -10.72
N THR A 34 -3.40 -2.33 -9.61
CA THR A 34 -3.97 -2.28 -8.27
C THR A 34 -4.34 -0.87 -7.81
N GLY A 35 -3.79 0.17 -8.44
CA GLY A 35 -3.96 1.56 -8.00
C GLY A 35 -3.16 1.90 -6.73
N ALA A 36 -2.23 1.03 -6.33
CA ALA A 36 -1.42 1.19 -5.13
C ALA A 36 0.06 1.40 -5.48
N THR A 37 0.70 2.37 -4.84
CA THR A 37 2.15 2.62 -4.99
C THR A 37 2.98 1.40 -4.57
N TYR A 38 2.52 0.71 -3.54
CA TYR A 38 3.13 -0.49 -2.99
C TYR A 38 2.10 -1.64 -2.99
N PRO A 39 1.96 -2.39 -4.09
CA PRO A 39 0.91 -3.39 -4.23
C PRO A 39 1.07 -4.59 -3.28
N ILE A 40 2.27 -4.80 -2.74
CA ILE A 40 2.60 -5.89 -1.83
C ILE A 40 3.26 -5.30 -0.58
N LEU A 41 2.75 -5.67 0.59
CA LEU A 41 3.30 -5.31 1.90
C LEU A 41 3.49 -6.55 2.77
N VAL A 42 4.37 -6.45 3.75
CA VAL A 42 4.59 -7.51 4.74
C VAL A 42 4.16 -7.02 6.13
N VAL A 43 3.51 -7.89 6.88
CA VAL A 43 3.07 -7.61 8.24
C VAL A 43 4.26 -7.70 9.20
N THR A 44 4.53 -6.60 9.92
CA THR A 44 5.67 -6.49 10.85
C THR A 44 5.27 -6.60 12.33
N SER A 45 3.98 -6.46 12.65
CA SER A 45 3.43 -6.48 14.01
C SER A 45 2.26 -7.47 14.14
N GLU A 46 1.91 -7.84 15.38
CA GLU A 46 0.76 -8.72 15.69
C GLU A 46 -0.47 -7.93 16.15
N SER A 47 -0.62 -6.66 15.75
CA SER A 47 -1.79 -5.86 16.15
C SER A 47 -3.10 -6.36 15.51
N MET A 48 -3.00 -7.15 14.44
CA MET A 48 -4.12 -7.73 13.70
C MET A 48 -4.29 -9.23 13.92
N ALA A 49 -3.60 -9.84 14.88
CA ALA A 49 -3.84 -11.24 15.22
C ALA A 49 -5.29 -11.43 15.73
N PRO A 50 -6.01 -12.48 15.32
CA PRO A 50 -5.58 -13.65 14.54
C PRO A 50 -5.71 -13.51 13.01
N ALA A 51 -6.24 -12.39 12.50
CA ALA A 51 -6.46 -12.22 11.06
C ALA A 51 -5.16 -12.13 10.26
N PHE A 52 -4.15 -11.46 10.83
CA PHE A 52 -2.82 -11.37 10.25
C PHE A 52 -1.75 -11.65 11.32
N HIS A 53 -0.71 -12.38 10.91
CA HIS A 53 0.46 -12.68 11.71
C HIS A 53 1.71 -12.04 11.11
N ARG A 54 2.76 -11.89 11.92
CA ARG A 54 4.05 -11.38 11.43
C ARG A 54 4.56 -12.27 10.30
N GLY A 55 4.98 -11.63 9.21
CA GLY A 55 5.46 -12.31 8.00
C GLY A 55 4.40 -12.55 6.93
N ASP A 56 3.11 -12.32 7.22
CA ASP A 56 2.06 -12.42 6.21
C ASP A 56 2.24 -11.36 5.11
N LEU A 57 1.94 -11.75 3.88
CA LEU A 57 1.95 -10.87 2.72
C LEU A 57 0.54 -10.33 2.46
N ILE A 58 0.42 -9.01 2.37
CA ILE A 58 -0.82 -8.32 2.05
C ILE A 58 -0.74 -7.77 0.63
N LEU A 59 -1.73 -8.13 -0.18
CA LEU A 59 -1.93 -7.56 -1.50
C LEU A 59 -2.91 -6.39 -1.40
N LEU A 60 -2.50 -5.22 -1.90
CA LEU A 60 -3.33 -4.02 -1.86
C LEU A 60 -4.15 -3.89 -3.13
N TRP A 61 -5.41 -3.49 -2.94
CA TRP A 61 -6.34 -3.18 -4.02
C TRP A 61 -6.99 -1.81 -3.75
N ASN A 62 -6.44 -0.78 -4.38
CA ASN A 62 -6.83 0.62 -4.18
C ASN A 62 -7.66 1.15 -5.36
N ARG A 63 -8.69 0.38 -5.76
CA ARG A 63 -9.67 0.79 -6.78
C ARG A 63 -11.04 1.11 -6.20
N VAL A 64 -11.20 0.95 -4.90
CA VAL A 64 -12.45 1.21 -4.19
C VAL A 64 -12.39 2.61 -3.62
N GLU A 65 -13.34 3.47 -4.01
CA GLU A 65 -13.34 4.88 -3.60
C GLU A 65 -13.85 5.09 -2.16
N LYS A 66 -14.67 4.17 -1.64
CA LYS A 66 -15.31 4.30 -0.33
C LYS A 66 -15.00 3.10 0.54
N ILE A 67 -14.56 3.37 1.77
CA ILE A 67 -14.29 2.34 2.77
C ILE A 67 -15.56 2.02 3.55
N HIS A 68 -15.79 0.75 3.85
CA HIS A 68 -16.91 0.28 4.65
C HIS A 68 -16.42 -0.26 6.00
N THR A 69 -17.33 -0.35 6.97
CA THR A 69 -17.04 -1.01 8.24
C THR A 69 -16.66 -2.47 7.98
N GLY A 70 -15.55 -2.91 8.55
CA GLY A 70 -14.98 -4.25 8.38
C GLY A 70 -13.81 -4.32 7.39
N ASP A 71 -13.67 -3.32 6.50
CA ASP A 71 -12.53 -3.21 5.60
C ASP A 71 -11.23 -2.98 6.38
N ILE A 72 -10.10 -3.32 5.77
CA ILE A 72 -8.78 -3.22 6.41
C ILE A 72 -7.93 -2.24 5.58
N PRO A 73 -8.14 -0.92 5.71
CA PRO A 73 -7.36 0.06 4.98
C PRO A 73 -5.91 0.08 5.45
N VAL A 74 -5.01 0.40 4.52
CA VAL A 74 -3.61 0.70 4.83
C VAL A 74 -3.48 2.22 4.89
N VAL A 75 -3.16 2.73 6.09
CA VAL A 75 -3.15 4.17 6.36
C VAL A 75 -1.74 4.62 6.73
N TRP A 76 -1.32 5.74 6.13
CA TRP A 76 -0.09 6.44 6.48
C TRP A 76 -0.43 7.63 7.36
N PHE A 77 0.02 7.60 8.60
CA PHE A 77 -0.14 8.70 9.54
C PHE A 77 1.10 9.60 9.52
N SER A 78 0.88 10.92 9.55
CA SER A 78 1.96 11.89 9.64
C SER A 78 2.85 11.62 10.85
N GLY A 79 4.16 11.49 10.63
CA GLY A 79 5.15 11.19 11.68
C GLY A 79 5.50 9.71 11.83
N ASN A 80 4.80 8.80 11.15
CA ASN A 80 5.14 7.37 11.15
C ASN A 80 5.83 6.97 9.84
N LEU A 81 6.94 6.24 9.96
CA LEU A 81 7.70 5.74 8.81
C LEU A 81 7.01 4.55 8.13
N LEU A 82 6.23 3.78 8.90
CA LEU A 82 5.55 2.57 8.44
C LEU A 82 4.03 2.81 8.40
N PRO A 83 3.33 2.26 7.39
CA PRO A 83 1.87 2.28 7.38
C PRO A 83 1.30 1.40 8.49
N MET A 84 0.07 1.73 8.89
CA MET A 84 -0.74 0.89 9.77
C MET A 84 -1.81 0.17 8.97
N VAL A 85 -2.04 -1.08 9.35
CA VAL A 85 -3.03 -1.97 8.74
C VAL A 85 -3.97 -2.39 9.85
N HIS A 86 -5.10 -1.70 9.98
CA HIS A 86 -6.08 -1.93 11.05
C HIS A 86 -7.49 -2.01 10.46
N ARG A 87 -8.40 -2.66 11.17
CA ARG A 87 -9.79 -2.84 10.72
C ARG A 87 -10.58 -1.55 10.92
N ALA A 88 -11.32 -1.13 9.91
CA ALA A 88 -12.29 -0.04 10.00
C ALA A 88 -13.46 -0.49 10.89
N ILE A 89 -13.58 0.09 12.09
CA ILE A 89 -14.64 -0.23 13.05
C ILE A 89 -15.83 0.71 12.92
N LYS A 90 -15.61 1.95 12.48
CA LYS A 90 -16.67 2.94 12.30
C LYS A 90 -16.36 3.84 11.12
N VAL A 91 -17.38 4.08 10.30
CA VAL A 91 -17.35 4.99 9.17
C VAL A 91 -18.44 6.02 9.39
N THR A 92 -18.04 7.29 9.46
CA THR A 92 -18.93 8.44 9.61
C THR A 92 -18.73 9.38 8.42
N TYR A 93 -19.76 10.16 8.09
CA TYR A 93 -19.68 11.20 7.07
C TYR A 93 -19.93 12.54 7.74
N GLU A 94 -19.02 13.49 7.56
CA GLU A 94 -19.24 14.88 7.97
C GLU A 94 -19.49 15.73 6.73
N GLU A 95 -20.53 16.56 6.79
CA GLU A 95 -20.79 17.56 5.75
C GLU A 95 -19.78 18.69 5.88
N GLN A 96 -18.97 18.88 4.85
CA GLN A 96 -18.10 20.04 4.75
C GLN A 96 -18.89 21.23 4.22
N SER A 97 -18.49 22.44 4.62
CA SER A 97 -19.10 23.72 4.23
C SER A 97 -19.27 23.91 2.71
N ASP A 98 -18.48 23.20 1.91
CA ASP A 98 -18.50 23.22 0.43
C ASP A 98 -19.48 22.19 -0.19
N GLY A 99 -20.30 21.50 0.62
CA GLY A 99 -21.25 20.48 0.16
C GLY A 99 -20.63 19.11 -0.18
N LEU A 100 -19.33 18.95 0.01
CA LEU A 100 -18.62 17.67 -0.10
C LEU A 100 -18.64 16.95 1.26
N ALA A 101 -19.19 15.74 1.31
CA ALA A 101 -19.14 14.92 2.51
C ALA A 101 -17.76 14.27 2.66
N ARG A 102 -17.05 14.54 3.75
CA ARG A 102 -15.77 13.90 4.07
C ARG A 102 -16.03 12.60 4.83
N GLN A 103 -15.40 11.52 4.37
CA GLN A 103 -15.45 10.24 5.06
C GLN A 103 -14.44 10.23 6.23
N LEU A 104 -14.93 9.96 7.43
CA LEU A 104 -14.16 9.75 8.65
C LEU A 104 -14.16 8.27 8.98
N ILE A 105 -12.97 7.71 9.14
CA ILE A 105 -12.78 6.28 9.36
C ILE A 105 -12.03 6.12 10.68
N LEU A 106 -12.66 5.41 11.61
CA LEU A 106 -11.99 4.96 12.83
C LEU A 106 -11.52 3.52 12.64
N THR A 107 -10.23 3.30 12.85
CA THR A 107 -9.59 1.99 12.75
C THR A 107 -9.24 1.45 14.14
N LYS A 108 -9.09 0.13 14.22
CA LYS A 108 -8.58 -0.56 15.41
C LYS A 108 -7.89 -1.87 15.00
N GLY A 109 -6.79 -2.19 15.66
CA GLY A 109 -6.15 -3.51 15.54
C GLY A 109 -7.01 -4.60 16.21
N ASP A 110 -7.17 -5.74 15.55
CA ASP A 110 -7.97 -6.87 16.06
C ASP A 110 -7.45 -7.35 17.44
N ASN A 111 -6.14 -7.27 17.68
CA ASN A 111 -5.47 -7.65 18.92
C ASN A 111 -5.19 -6.47 19.87
N ASN A 112 -5.60 -5.25 19.51
CA ASN A 112 -5.37 -4.07 20.35
C ASN A 112 -6.56 -3.87 21.33
N PRO A 113 -6.32 -3.49 22.61
CA PRO A 113 -7.40 -3.21 23.55
C PRO A 113 -8.10 -1.86 23.27
N LEU A 114 -7.34 -0.89 22.76
CA LEU A 114 -7.81 0.46 22.46
C LEU A 114 -7.96 0.65 20.94
N ASP A 115 -8.79 1.60 20.54
CA ASP A 115 -8.94 2.06 19.15
C ASP A 115 -7.91 3.14 18.79
N ASP A 116 -7.81 3.46 17.49
CA ASP A 116 -6.78 4.37 16.98
C ASP A 116 -7.17 5.85 17.09
N VAL A 117 -8.16 6.22 17.93
CA VAL A 117 -8.69 7.60 18.04
C VAL A 117 -7.58 8.61 18.31
N MET A 118 -6.61 8.28 19.17
CA MET A 118 -5.50 9.17 19.52
C MET A 118 -4.55 9.44 18.35
N MET A 119 -4.57 8.57 17.34
CA MET A 119 -3.72 8.64 16.17
C MET A 119 -4.44 9.24 14.96
N SER A 120 -5.76 9.10 14.92
CA SER A 120 -6.63 9.77 13.97
C SER A 120 -6.62 11.29 14.19
N PRO A 121 -6.68 12.10 13.11
CA PRO A 121 -6.89 13.53 13.23
C PRO A 121 -8.18 13.80 14.01
N PRO A 122 -8.24 14.84 14.87
CA PRO A 122 -9.49 15.27 15.46
C PRO A 122 -10.46 15.70 14.35
N GLY A 123 -11.69 15.18 14.41
CA GLY A 123 -12.85 15.69 13.67
C GLY A 123 -13.43 16.90 14.37
#